data_AF-A0A395HFG6-F1
#
_entry.id   AF-A0A395HFG6-F1
#
_cell.length_a   1.000
_cell.length_b   1.000
_cell.length_c   1.000
_cell.angle_alpha   90.00
_cell.angle_beta   90.00
_cell.angle_gamma   90.00
#
_symmetry.space_group_name_H-M   'P 1'
#
loop_
_entity.id
_entity.type
_entity.pdbx_description
1 polymer ?
#
loop_
_entity_poly.entity_id
_entity_poly.type
_entity_poly.pdbx_seq_one_letter_code
_entity_poly.pdbx_strand_id
1 'polypeptide(L)'
;PPTLDHSIARGDSIMEDVLEVARTLHQLGEHRDDASSEIHKRIFKLFHGNHVERLSVSTGNEWSDGSIWVKVLDMGSAKQRKVTILNMLEYMGAWEWYDGQIRIAQNTVFTKKGKRVDRRGAATHNNSSTISRMQDLRRKQIIMQLSRGQKLTTQLVRELGIGILFHRKIWDFTKMDTTKLDHLIRDAKSNSCYMKLLYILSSQLECLLWNGSPDLDKFYTELQEEELLAENELEELQGTFPMQHGNLLHGKITMAIDDLIQRVRSNILAGSKPGYEGFTVSGSVELSCDVFQRFHPGKWLDAWAILAAMHISDKPANVTYNMSIPLDANKNNQIQQIEKPLSRWAKTIEKHKQTLGPAPLVHFCPINHRNNHFTLLELNEKEKIIRHYDSMANPDPVKGIKETRLSKLVQEEFGSLGFSYLEAPTPQQSDNWSCGIRVVWNFRQLSNDLLIGSWDTVLSPESMALEVVNGLITCVEENTIKK
;
A
#
# COMPACT_ATOMS: atom_id res chain seq x y z
N PRO A 1 -19.76 -7.76 36.98
CA PRO A 1 -19.34 -9.01 36.30
C PRO A 1 -19.22 -8.78 34.78
N PRO A 2 -18.03 -8.88 34.18
CA PRO A 2 -17.94 -8.81 32.73
C PRO A 2 -18.47 -10.14 32.17
N THR A 3 -19.58 -10.04 31.45
CA THR A 3 -20.24 -11.13 30.72
C THR A 3 -19.24 -11.82 29.79
N LEU A 4 -19.19 -13.16 29.85
CA LEU A 4 -18.53 -13.96 28.82
C LEU A 4 -19.16 -13.59 27.47
N ASP A 5 -18.33 -13.17 26.53
CA ASP A 5 -18.75 -12.90 25.17
C ASP A 5 -18.99 -14.24 24.48
N HIS A 6 -20.26 -14.62 24.39
CA HIS A 6 -20.71 -15.90 23.88
C HIS A 6 -20.70 -15.97 22.33
N SER A 7 -20.10 -15.02 21.60
CA SER A 7 -20.27 -14.97 20.13
C SER A 7 -19.66 -16.14 19.35
N ILE A 8 -18.82 -16.98 19.97
CA ILE A 8 -18.33 -18.24 19.36
C ILE A 8 -19.10 -19.47 19.93
N ALA A 9 -19.75 -19.29 21.09
CA ALA A 9 -20.38 -20.36 21.87
C ALA A 9 -21.93 -20.37 21.77
N ARG A 10 -22.55 -19.26 21.37
CA ARG A 10 -23.91 -19.22 20.85
C ARG A 10 -23.79 -19.50 19.37
N GLY A 11 -24.56 -20.47 18.87
CA GLY A 11 -24.78 -20.65 17.45
C GLY A 11 -25.54 -19.46 16.87
N ASP A 12 -24.92 -18.29 16.89
CA ASP A 12 -25.26 -17.18 16.02
C ASP A 12 -24.94 -17.66 14.59
N SER A 13 -25.82 -17.34 13.64
CA SER A 13 -25.84 -17.97 12.32
C SER A 13 -24.47 -17.86 11.65
N ILE A 14 -23.96 -18.96 11.07
CA ILE A 14 -22.77 -18.95 10.21
C ILE A 14 -22.84 -17.85 9.14
N MET A 15 -24.06 -17.47 8.75
CA MET A 15 -24.35 -16.32 7.90
C MET A 15 -23.80 -15.00 8.43
N GLU A 16 -23.90 -14.70 9.74
CA GLU A 16 -23.37 -13.45 10.31
C GLU A 16 -21.84 -13.39 10.20
N ASP A 17 -21.17 -14.53 10.46
CA ASP A 17 -19.73 -14.65 10.30
C ASP A 17 -19.32 -14.50 8.83
N VAL A 18 -20.06 -15.14 7.92
CA VAL A 18 -19.82 -15.03 6.47
C VAL A 18 -20.06 -13.61 5.97
N LEU A 19 -21.11 -12.92 6.42
CA LEU A 19 -21.40 -11.53 6.04
C LEU A 19 -20.29 -10.58 6.48
N GLU A 20 -19.79 -10.74 7.70
CA GLU A 20 -18.70 -9.91 8.22
C GLU A 20 -17.38 -10.19 7.47
N VAL A 21 -17.11 -11.45 7.16
CA VAL A 21 -15.96 -11.86 6.36
C VAL A 21 -16.06 -11.31 4.94
N ALA A 22 -17.20 -11.48 4.27
CA ALA A 22 -17.44 -10.98 2.92
C ALA A 22 -17.26 -9.46 2.86
N ARG A 23 -17.77 -8.73 3.85
CA ARG A 23 -17.54 -7.29 4.01
C ARG A 23 -16.05 -6.95 4.12
N THR A 24 -15.32 -7.69 4.95
CA THR A 24 -13.88 -7.50 5.15
C THR A 24 -13.09 -7.78 3.87
N LEU A 25 -13.40 -8.88 3.17
CA LEU A 25 -12.78 -9.25 1.91
C LEU A 25 -13.10 -8.24 0.80
N HIS A 26 -14.34 -7.78 0.71
CA HIS A 26 -14.75 -6.74 -0.23
C HIS A 26 -14.00 -5.43 0.03
N GLN A 27 -13.92 -4.97 1.29
CA GLN A 27 -13.15 -3.78 1.65
C GLN A 27 -11.65 -3.92 1.33
N LEU A 28 -11.07 -5.10 1.56
CA LEU A 28 -9.68 -5.39 1.19
C LEU A 28 -9.48 -5.42 -0.33
N GLY A 29 -10.46 -5.94 -1.08
CA GLY A 29 -10.43 -5.99 -2.54
C GLY A 29 -10.69 -4.64 -3.22
N GLU A 30 -11.39 -3.71 -2.58
CA GLU A 30 -11.57 -2.33 -3.08
C GLU A 30 -10.28 -1.50 -3.06
N HIS A 31 -9.30 -1.94 -2.29
CA HIS A 31 -8.01 -1.28 -2.16
C HIS A 31 -6.93 -2.23 -2.68
N ARG A 32 -6.64 -2.21 -3.99
CA ARG A 32 -5.50 -2.97 -4.53
C ARG A 32 -4.20 -2.40 -3.98
N ASP A 33 -3.37 -3.24 -3.39
CA ASP A 33 -2.05 -2.87 -2.90
C ASP A 33 -1.01 -3.60 -3.76
N ASP A 34 -0.22 -2.86 -4.53
CA ASP A 34 0.75 -3.43 -5.48
C ASP A 34 2.07 -3.90 -4.81
N ALA A 35 2.11 -4.01 -3.48
CA ALA A 35 3.29 -4.47 -2.78
C ALA A 35 2.94 -5.39 -1.59
N SER A 36 2.70 -6.68 -1.87
CA SER A 36 2.92 -7.67 -0.81
C SER A 36 4.42 -7.73 -0.52
N SER A 37 4.80 -7.39 0.70
CA SER A 37 6.17 -7.53 1.15
C SER A 37 6.58 -9.00 1.07
N GLU A 38 7.75 -9.27 0.50
CA GLU A 38 8.38 -10.60 0.46
C GLU A 38 8.47 -11.21 1.88
N ILE A 39 8.54 -10.38 2.92
CA ILE A 39 8.50 -10.84 4.32
C ILE A 39 7.16 -11.47 4.69
N HIS A 40 6.03 -10.91 4.26
CA HIS A 40 4.69 -11.42 4.57
C HIS A 40 4.44 -12.74 3.86
N LYS A 41 4.87 -12.89 2.60
CA LYS A 41 4.82 -14.16 1.85
C LYS A 41 5.61 -15.27 2.55
N ARG A 42 6.80 -14.95 3.04
CA ARG A 42 7.65 -15.91 3.78
C ARG A 42 7.03 -16.30 5.13
N ILE A 43 6.50 -15.32 5.87
CA ILE A 43 5.76 -15.59 7.11
C ILE A 43 4.55 -16.49 6.83
N PHE A 44 3.76 -16.19 5.81
CA PHE A 44 2.60 -17.01 5.44
C PHE A 44 2.98 -18.46 5.13
N LYS A 45 4.03 -18.68 4.34
CA LYS A 45 4.54 -20.04 4.03
C LYS A 45 4.92 -20.84 5.26
N LEU A 46 5.43 -20.22 6.33
CA LEU A 46 5.71 -20.92 7.59
C LEU A 46 4.46 -21.50 8.27
N PHE A 47 3.32 -20.83 8.09
CA PHE A 47 2.12 -21.10 8.88
C PHE A 47 0.99 -21.74 8.09
N HIS A 48 1.08 -21.77 6.75
CA HIS A 48 0.07 -22.31 5.85
C HIS A 48 0.37 -23.76 5.36
N GLY A 49 1.45 -24.42 5.82
CA GLY A 49 1.74 -25.82 5.46
C GLY A 49 2.82 -26.52 6.30
N ASN A 50 2.96 -27.85 6.13
CA ASN A 50 3.96 -28.72 6.78
C ASN A 50 5.44 -28.46 6.33
N HIS A 51 5.74 -27.29 5.79
CA HIS A 51 7.05 -26.96 5.27
C HIS A 51 8.00 -26.49 6.39
N VAL A 52 8.98 -27.34 6.70
CA VAL A 52 10.10 -27.07 7.61
C VAL A 52 11.15 -26.18 6.92
N GLU A 53 10.74 -25.07 6.32
CA GLU A 53 11.68 -24.00 5.94
C GLU A 53 11.51 -22.84 6.91
N ARG A 54 12.12 -22.99 8.09
CA ARG A 54 12.24 -21.92 9.10
C ARG A 54 12.79 -20.66 8.42
N LEU A 55 12.22 -19.50 8.75
CA LEU A 55 12.68 -18.17 8.30
C LEU A 55 14.20 -18.00 8.46
N SER A 56 14.97 -18.38 7.45
CA SER A 56 16.38 -18.07 7.30
C SER A 56 16.48 -16.71 6.63
N VAL A 57 16.26 -15.64 7.40
CA VAL A 57 16.93 -14.37 7.10
C VAL A 57 18.44 -14.51 7.38
N SER A 58 18.86 -15.63 7.95
CA SER A 58 20.24 -16.08 8.02
C SER A 58 20.31 -17.54 7.56
N THR A 59 20.93 -17.78 6.40
CA THR A 59 21.65 -19.04 6.21
C THR A 59 22.77 -19.08 7.24
N GLY A 60 22.52 -19.63 8.43
CA GLY A 60 23.58 -19.82 9.40
C GLY A 60 23.07 -20.01 10.82
N ASN A 61 23.78 -20.86 11.56
CA ASN A 61 23.76 -20.95 13.03
C ASN A 61 24.27 -19.65 13.70
N GLU A 62 23.93 -18.48 13.17
CA GLU A 62 24.52 -17.20 13.52
C GLU A 62 23.50 -16.24 14.12
N TRP A 63 23.99 -15.43 15.07
CA TRP A 63 23.23 -14.42 15.78
C TRP A 63 22.79 -13.31 14.81
N SER A 64 21.52 -12.93 14.85
CA SER A 64 21.00 -11.76 14.12
C SER A 64 20.74 -10.62 15.08
N ASP A 65 21.12 -9.40 14.71
CA ASP A 65 20.94 -8.21 15.54
C ASP A 65 19.48 -7.74 15.66
N GLY A 66 18.54 -8.35 14.92
CA GLY A 66 17.10 -8.06 14.97
C GLY A 66 16.69 -6.73 14.35
N SER A 67 17.62 -5.98 13.75
CA SER A 67 17.36 -4.63 13.22
C SER A 67 16.27 -4.60 12.13
N ILE A 68 16.18 -5.66 11.31
CA ILE A 68 15.14 -5.83 10.28
C ILE A 68 13.75 -5.95 10.93
N TRP A 69 13.59 -6.79 11.95
CA TRP A 69 12.30 -6.98 12.63
C TRP A 69 11.85 -5.74 13.37
N VAL A 70 12.78 -5.00 13.96
CA VAL A 70 12.48 -3.71 14.61
C VAL A 70 11.94 -2.71 13.59
N LYS A 71 12.60 -2.58 12.43
CA LYS A 71 12.12 -1.71 11.35
C LYS A 71 10.75 -2.12 10.84
N VAL A 72 10.53 -3.42 10.63
CA VAL A 72 9.24 -3.97 10.16
C VAL A 72 8.12 -3.64 11.17
N LEU A 73 8.34 -3.91 12.46
CA LEU A 73 7.37 -3.64 13.52
C LEU A 73 7.08 -2.15 13.72
N ASP A 74 8.08 -1.28 13.55
CA ASP A 74 7.88 0.16 13.62
C ASP A 74 7.07 0.67 12.42
N MET A 75 7.37 0.20 11.21
CA MET A 75 6.63 0.54 9.98
C MET A 75 5.17 0.07 10.03
N GLY A 76 4.91 -1.13 10.54
CA GLY A 76 3.56 -1.67 10.68
C GLY A 76 2.69 -0.92 11.68
N SER A 77 3.29 -0.34 12.73
CA SER A 77 2.56 0.43 13.75
C SER A 77 2.01 1.77 13.27
N ALA A 78 2.50 2.29 12.13
CA ALA A 78 2.18 3.62 11.62
C ALA A 78 1.00 3.67 10.64
N LYS A 79 0.42 2.53 10.23
CA LYS A 79 -0.62 2.46 9.18
C LYS A 79 -1.92 1.84 9.72
N GLN A 80 -3.11 2.37 9.36
CA GLN A 80 -4.40 1.98 9.96
C GLN A 80 -5.28 1.06 9.07
N ARG A 81 -6.07 0.20 9.74
CA ARG A 81 -7.06 -0.81 9.28
C ARG A 81 -6.57 -1.94 8.36
N LYS A 82 -6.16 -1.69 7.11
CA LYS A 82 -5.60 -2.69 6.17
C LYS A 82 -4.39 -3.45 6.74
N VAL A 83 -3.71 -2.73 7.60
CA VAL A 83 -2.45 -3.09 8.25
C VAL A 83 -2.69 -4.03 9.42
N THR A 84 -3.94 -4.30 9.83
CA THR A 84 -4.22 -5.25 10.92
C THR A 84 -3.73 -6.67 10.59
N ILE A 85 -4.09 -7.22 9.42
CA ILE A 85 -3.70 -8.58 9.02
C ILE A 85 -2.18 -8.66 8.77
N LEU A 86 -1.62 -7.68 8.08
CA LEU A 86 -0.17 -7.62 7.83
C LEU A 86 0.62 -7.42 9.12
N ASN A 87 0.16 -6.58 10.06
CA ASN A 87 0.74 -6.43 11.39
C ASN A 87 0.71 -7.73 12.18
N MET A 88 -0.37 -8.50 12.07
CA MET A 88 -0.45 -9.81 12.72
C MET A 88 0.61 -10.77 12.17
N LEU A 89 0.80 -10.81 10.84
CA LEU A 89 1.89 -11.56 10.23
C LEU A 89 3.25 -11.07 10.72
N GLU A 90 3.47 -9.75 10.79
CA GLU A 90 4.72 -9.17 11.29
C GLU A 90 4.99 -9.53 12.75
N TYR A 91 3.97 -9.53 13.60
CA TYR A 91 4.09 -9.91 15.01
C TYR A 91 4.42 -11.40 15.14
N MET A 92 3.77 -12.25 14.34
CA MET A 92 4.05 -13.69 14.27
C MET A 92 5.49 -13.96 13.81
N GLY A 93 5.94 -13.28 12.76
CA GLY A 93 7.30 -13.40 12.25
C GLY A 93 8.36 -12.91 13.24
N ALA A 94 8.12 -11.78 13.90
CA ALA A 94 9.00 -11.23 14.93
C ALA A 94 9.12 -12.17 16.14
N TRP A 95 8.00 -12.79 16.54
CA TRP A 95 8.01 -13.82 17.59
C TRP A 95 8.83 -15.05 17.19
N GLU A 96 8.63 -15.60 15.99
CA GLU A 96 9.40 -16.77 15.52
C GLU A 96 10.90 -16.49 15.45
N TRP A 97 11.28 -15.31 14.98
CA TRP A 97 12.67 -14.87 15.03
C TRP A 97 13.19 -14.80 16.47
N TYR A 98 12.47 -14.14 17.36
CA TYR A 98 12.87 -13.97 18.77
C TYR A 98 13.01 -15.31 19.50
N ASP A 99 12.05 -16.21 19.30
CA ASP A 99 12.09 -17.56 19.88
C ASP A 99 13.22 -18.42 19.27
N GLY A 100 13.53 -18.22 17.98
CA GLY A 100 14.70 -18.79 17.34
C GLY A 100 16.02 -18.33 17.99
N GLN A 101 16.15 -17.03 18.28
CA GLN A 101 17.32 -16.50 18.99
C GLN A 101 17.44 -17.04 20.43
N ILE A 102 16.33 -17.21 21.14
CA ILE A 102 16.33 -17.88 22.46
C ILE A 102 16.85 -19.31 22.33
N ARG A 103 16.38 -20.08 21.34
CA ARG A 103 16.83 -21.46 21.11
C ARG A 103 18.33 -21.53 20.80
N ILE A 104 18.87 -20.61 20.00
CA ILE A 104 20.32 -20.49 19.73
C ILE A 104 21.06 -20.18 21.03
N ALA A 105 20.59 -19.22 21.82
CA ALA A 105 21.22 -18.84 23.09
C ALA A 105 21.22 -19.96 24.13
N GLN A 106 20.15 -20.76 24.23
CA GLN A 106 20.11 -21.94 25.09
C GLN A 106 21.17 -23.00 24.72
N ASN A 107 21.54 -23.07 23.44
CA ASN A 107 22.52 -24.03 22.94
C ASN A 107 23.97 -23.51 22.99
N THR A 108 24.16 -22.19 22.98
CA THR A 108 25.48 -21.55 22.82
C THR A 108 25.96 -20.82 24.07
N VAL A 109 25.07 -20.38 24.95
CA VAL A 109 25.42 -19.60 26.15
C VAL A 109 25.51 -20.51 27.38
N PHE A 110 26.61 -20.34 28.12
CA PHE A 110 26.88 -21.07 29.35
C PHE A 110 26.83 -20.13 30.55
N THR A 111 26.25 -20.61 31.65
CA THR A 111 26.33 -19.99 32.97
C THR A 111 27.77 -19.98 33.47
N LYS A 112 28.06 -19.15 34.48
CA LYS A 112 29.38 -19.13 35.17
C LYS A 112 29.82 -20.48 35.75
N LYS A 113 28.89 -21.44 35.87
CA LYS A 113 29.14 -22.82 36.33
C LYS A 113 29.32 -23.82 35.17
N GLY A 114 29.50 -23.36 33.93
CA GLY A 114 29.71 -24.20 32.75
C GLY A 114 28.48 -24.99 32.28
N LYS A 115 27.29 -24.71 32.83
CA LYS A 115 26.02 -25.32 32.40
C LYS A 115 25.33 -24.44 31.38
N ARG A 116 24.66 -25.02 30.37
CA ARG A 116 23.81 -24.29 29.42
C ARG A 116 22.75 -23.46 30.16
N VAL A 117 22.45 -22.27 29.64
CA VAL A 117 21.40 -21.41 30.21
C VAL A 117 20.01 -22.02 29.97
N ASP A 118 19.12 -21.85 30.95
CA ASP A 118 17.70 -22.16 30.77
C ASP A 118 17.02 -21.10 29.88
N ARG A 119 15.75 -21.30 29.54
CA ARG A 119 15.03 -20.38 28.64
C ARG A 119 14.99 -18.94 29.19
N ARG A 120 14.90 -18.78 30.51
CA ARG A 120 14.93 -17.46 31.17
C ARG A 120 16.32 -16.82 31.07
N GLY A 121 17.38 -17.58 31.29
CA GLY A 121 18.75 -17.11 31.12
C GLY A 121 19.05 -16.73 29.67
N ALA A 122 18.60 -17.52 28.70
CA ALA A 122 18.71 -17.23 27.27
C ALA A 122 17.96 -15.95 26.87
N ALA A 123 16.72 -15.76 27.35
CA ALA A 123 15.95 -14.55 27.09
C ALA A 123 16.60 -13.29 27.69
N THR A 124 17.26 -13.42 28.85
CA THR A 124 17.99 -12.30 29.49
C THR A 124 19.22 -11.90 28.68
N HIS A 125 19.94 -12.88 28.11
CA HIS A 125 21.05 -12.62 27.19
C HIS A 125 20.61 -12.01 25.86
N ASN A 126 19.52 -12.50 25.26
CA ASN A 126 19.00 -11.96 23.99
C ASN A 126 18.43 -10.55 24.13
N ASN A 127 17.81 -10.23 25.28
CA ASN A 127 17.34 -8.87 25.58
C ASN A 127 18.50 -7.85 25.74
N SER A 128 19.73 -8.31 25.97
CA SER A 128 20.88 -7.47 26.29
C SER A 128 21.57 -6.82 25.09
N SER A 129 21.41 -7.32 23.85
CA SER A 129 22.18 -6.84 22.69
C SER A 129 21.47 -5.76 21.86
N THR A 130 20.15 -5.85 21.67
CA THR A 130 19.39 -4.90 20.80
C THR A 130 18.21 -4.23 21.51
N ILE A 131 17.35 -4.99 22.20
CA ILE A 131 16.14 -4.46 22.87
C ILE A 131 16.51 -3.56 24.05
N SER A 132 17.63 -3.84 24.74
CA SER A 132 18.09 -3.02 25.87
C SER A 132 18.64 -1.65 25.47
N ARG A 133 19.03 -1.43 24.22
CA ARG A 133 19.59 -0.15 23.75
C ARG A 133 18.52 0.83 23.23
N MET A 134 17.25 0.44 23.29
CA MET A 134 16.13 1.25 22.84
C MET A 134 15.57 2.13 23.95
N GLN A 135 14.95 3.25 23.58
CA GLN A 135 14.16 4.06 24.51
C GLN A 135 13.06 3.21 25.16
N ASP A 136 12.80 3.43 26.45
CA ASP A 136 11.91 2.58 27.27
C ASP A 136 10.50 2.40 26.69
N LEU A 137 9.95 3.42 26.03
CA LEU A 137 8.63 3.35 25.39
C LEU A 137 8.62 2.40 24.18
N ARG A 138 9.62 2.51 23.30
CA ARG A 138 9.79 1.64 22.12
C ARG A 138 10.04 0.19 22.54
N ARG A 139 10.81 -0.01 23.60
CA ARG A 139 11.04 -1.33 24.21
C ARG A 139 9.74 -1.97 24.70
N LYS A 140 8.89 -1.23 25.42
CA LYS A 140 7.59 -1.74 25.91
C LYS A 140 6.67 -2.13 24.75
N GLN A 141 6.66 -1.34 23.68
CA GLN A 141 5.87 -1.62 22.49
C GLN A 141 6.30 -2.93 21.81
N ILE A 142 7.60 -3.12 21.57
CA ILE A 142 8.12 -4.35 20.92
C ILE A 142 7.84 -5.59 21.78
N ILE A 143 8.01 -5.50 23.11
CA ILE A 143 7.70 -6.62 24.02
C ILE A 143 6.22 -6.99 23.93
N MET A 144 5.33 -6.00 23.87
CA MET A 144 3.90 -6.23 23.68
C MET A 144 3.62 -6.92 22.33
N GLN A 145 4.25 -6.46 21.24
CA GLN A 145 4.07 -7.05 19.90
C GLN A 145 4.56 -8.50 19.86
N LEU A 146 5.72 -8.80 20.45
CA LEU A 146 6.25 -10.17 20.59
C LEU A 146 5.31 -11.07 21.40
N SER A 147 4.74 -10.57 22.50
CA SER A 147 3.78 -11.31 23.31
C SER A 147 2.49 -11.61 22.54
N ARG A 148 2.00 -10.67 21.73
CA ARG A 148 0.84 -10.90 20.85
C ARG A 148 1.18 -11.89 19.73
N GLY A 149 2.34 -11.75 19.10
CA GLY A 149 2.86 -12.67 18.10
C GLY A 149 2.96 -14.10 18.63
N GLN A 150 3.45 -14.28 19.87
CA GLN A 150 3.48 -15.57 20.54
C GLN A 150 2.09 -16.20 20.64
N LYS A 151 1.07 -15.48 21.09
CA LYS A 151 -0.30 -16.02 21.20
C LYS A 151 -0.92 -16.33 19.84
N LEU A 152 -0.73 -15.45 18.85
CA LEU A 152 -1.19 -15.68 17.49
C LEU A 152 -0.60 -16.97 16.94
N THR A 153 0.72 -17.13 16.99
CA THR A 153 1.42 -18.29 16.45
C THR A 153 1.18 -19.57 17.25
N THR A 154 1.34 -19.51 18.58
CA THR A 154 1.42 -20.73 19.40
C THR A 154 0.07 -21.19 19.94
N GLN A 155 -1.01 -20.44 19.74
CA GLN A 155 -2.35 -20.86 20.17
C GLN A 155 -3.37 -20.71 19.05
N LEU A 156 -3.59 -19.50 18.54
CA LEU A 156 -4.68 -19.25 17.60
C LEU A 156 -4.43 -19.91 16.24
N VAL A 157 -3.35 -19.55 15.54
CA VAL A 157 -3.02 -20.07 14.21
C VAL A 157 -2.70 -21.56 14.26
N ARG A 158 -2.02 -22.04 15.32
CA ARG A 158 -1.73 -23.47 15.48
C ARG A 158 -3.00 -24.31 15.59
N GLU A 159 -4.00 -23.84 16.33
CA GLU A 159 -5.19 -24.64 16.64
C GLU A 159 -6.35 -24.42 15.67
N LEU A 160 -6.44 -23.24 15.06
CA LEU A 160 -7.57 -22.80 14.21
C LEU A 160 -7.17 -22.50 12.75
N GLY A 161 -5.87 -22.53 12.42
CA GLY A 161 -5.37 -22.18 11.09
C GLY A 161 -5.21 -20.67 10.89
N ILE A 162 -4.59 -20.28 9.77
CA ILE A 162 -4.23 -18.88 9.51
C ILE A 162 -5.43 -18.00 9.14
N GLY A 163 -6.54 -18.59 8.67
CA GLY A 163 -7.78 -17.86 8.40
C GLY A 163 -8.35 -17.12 9.61
N ILE A 164 -7.97 -17.51 10.84
CA ILE A 164 -8.39 -16.82 12.08
C ILE A 164 -7.97 -15.34 12.13
N LEU A 165 -6.98 -14.95 11.31
CA LEU A 165 -6.53 -13.56 11.20
C LEU A 165 -7.60 -12.62 10.64
N PHE A 166 -8.62 -13.12 9.95
CA PHE A 166 -9.77 -12.31 9.51
C PHE A 166 -10.78 -12.03 10.62
N HIS A 167 -10.64 -12.64 11.79
CA HIS A 167 -11.62 -12.45 12.85
C HIS A 167 -11.53 -11.04 13.48
N ARG A 168 -12.65 -10.31 13.49
CA ARG A 168 -12.70 -8.90 13.97
C ARG A 168 -12.19 -8.68 15.41
N LYS A 169 -12.38 -9.66 16.30
CA LYS A 169 -11.94 -9.61 17.71
C LYS A 169 -10.56 -10.24 17.95
N ILE A 170 -9.78 -10.51 16.90
CA ILE A 170 -8.49 -11.20 17.01
C ILE A 170 -7.54 -10.53 18.02
N TRP A 171 -7.52 -9.20 18.08
CA TRP A 171 -6.70 -8.49 19.07
C TRP A 171 -7.16 -8.69 20.49
N ASP A 172 -8.46 -8.85 20.71
CA ASP A 172 -8.98 -9.12 22.05
C ASP A 172 -8.64 -10.55 22.47
N PHE A 173 -8.64 -11.50 21.54
CA PHE A 173 -8.13 -12.86 21.79
C PHE A 173 -6.67 -12.84 22.23
N THR A 174 -5.83 -12.00 21.61
CA THR A 174 -4.43 -11.84 22.06
C THR A 174 -4.29 -11.22 23.46
N LYS A 175 -5.30 -10.49 23.94
CA LYS A 175 -5.32 -9.90 25.29
C LYS A 175 -5.94 -10.81 26.34
N MET A 176 -6.74 -11.82 25.93
CA MET A 176 -7.42 -12.73 26.84
C MET A 176 -6.44 -13.54 27.71
N ASP A 177 -6.89 -13.91 28.90
CA ASP A 177 -6.19 -14.88 29.72
C ASP A 177 -6.19 -16.27 29.06
N THR A 178 -5.14 -17.05 29.33
CA THR A 178 -4.91 -18.35 28.67
C THR A 178 -6.09 -19.30 28.84
N THR A 179 -6.70 -19.34 30.04
CA THR A 179 -7.82 -20.23 30.32
C THR A 179 -9.06 -19.92 29.49
N LYS A 180 -9.42 -18.64 29.34
CA LYS A 180 -10.55 -18.24 28.47
C LYS A 180 -10.24 -18.45 27.00
N LEU A 181 -9.00 -18.18 26.60
CA LEU A 181 -8.57 -18.42 25.22
C LEU A 181 -8.64 -19.91 24.85
N ASP A 182 -8.21 -20.79 25.74
CA ASP A 182 -8.28 -22.24 25.53
C ASP A 182 -9.72 -22.74 25.43
N HIS A 183 -10.64 -22.16 26.22
CA HIS A 183 -12.08 -22.43 26.08
C HIS A 183 -12.61 -21.98 24.72
N LEU A 184 -12.30 -20.75 24.30
CA LEU A 184 -12.70 -20.21 23.00
C LEU A 184 -12.19 -21.06 21.84
N ILE A 185 -10.92 -21.48 21.88
CA ILE A 185 -10.32 -22.34 20.87
C ILE A 185 -11.05 -23.68 20.82
N ARG A 186 -11.35 -24.30 21.96
CA ARG A 186 -12.08 -25.56 22.00
C ARG A 186 -13.49 -25.43 21.43
N ASP A 187 -14.19 -24.34 21.76
CA ASP A 187 -15.53 -24.08 21.26
C ASP A 187 -15.51 -23.87 19.73
N ALA A 188 -14.55 -23.08 19.22
CA ALA A 188 -14.33 -22.89 17.79
C ALA A 188 -14.03 -24.20 17.05
N LYS A 189 -13.14 -25.04 17.59
CA LYS A 189 -12.82 -26.36 17.01
C LYS A 189 -14.01 -27.33 17.00
N SER A 190 -14.96 -27.14 17.90
CA SER A 190 -16.16 -27.97 17.99
C SER A 190 -17.22 -27.54 16.96
N ASN A 191 -17.09 -26.34 16.36
CA ASN A 191 -17.97 -25.83 15.32
C ASN A 191 -17.41 -26.14 13.92
N SER A 192 -17.94 -27.18 13.27
CA SER A 192 -17.51 -27.62 11.95
C SER A 192 -17.65 -26.54 10.87
N CYS A 193 -18.76 -25.81 10.87
CA CYS A 193 -19.02 -24.75 9.87
C CYS A 193 -18.01 -23.60 10.02
N TYR A 194 -17.72 -23.20 11.26
CA TYR A 194 -16.72 -22.18 11.52
C TYR A 194 -15.31 -22.63 11.10
N MET A 195 -14.93 -23.88 11.35
CA MET A 195 -13.63 -24.41 10.91
C MET A 195 -13.49 -24.46 9.38
N LYS A 196 -14.57 -24.81 8.66
CA LYS A 196 -14.62 -24.72 7.19
C LYS A 196 -14.45 -23.28 6.72
N LEU A 197 -15.14 -22.32 7.34
CA LEU A 197 -14.98 -20.90 7.01
C LEU A 197 -13.53 -20.42 7.22
N LEU A 198 -12.87 -20.83 8.31
CA LEU A 198 -11.45 -20.52 8.54
C LEU A 198 -10.51 -21.14 7.49
N TYR A 199 -10.85 -22.33 6.99
CA TYR A 199 -10.11 -22.96 5.90
C TYR A 199 -10.21 -22.14 4.61
N ILE A 200 -11.42 -21.76 4.21
CA ILE A 200 -11.69 -20.88 3.05
C ILE A 200 -10.93 -19.54 3.19
N LEU A 201 -10.99 -18.93 4.37
CA LEU A 201 -10.28 -17.68 4.66
C LEU A 201 -8.76 -17.78 4.52
N SER A 202 -8.20 -18.98 4.68
CA SER A 202 -6.77 -19.20 4.48
C SER A 202 -6.38 -19.03 3.00
N SER A 203 -7.21 -19.50 2.07
CA SER A 203 -7.07 -19.24 0.62
C SER A 203 -7.11 -17.74 0.31
N GLN A 204 -7.98 -17.00 0.98
CA GLN A 204 -8.15 -15.56 0.73
C GLN A 204 -6.96 -14.72 1.20
N LEU A 205 -6.29 -15.13 2.28
CA LEU A 205 -5.03 -14.53 2.68
C LEU A 205 -3.90 -14.80 1.67
N GLU A 206 -3.90 -15.99 1.05
CA GLU A 206 -2.98 -16.29 -0.06
C GLU A 206 -3.26 -15.36 -1.26
N CYS A 207 -4.50 -15.23 -1.69
CA CYS A 207 -4.85 -14.30 -2.77
C CYS A 207 -4.40 -12.86 -2.44
N LEU A 208 -4.66 -12.38 -1.22
CA LEU A 208 -4.23 -11.06 -0.77
C LEU A 208 -2.71 -10.86 -0.86
N LEU A 209 -1.93 -11.84 -0.43
CA LEU A 209 -0.47 -11.75 -0.39
C LEU A 209 0.18 -11.99 -1.76
N TRP A 210 -0.42 -12.76 -2.66
CA TRP A 210 0.18 -13.05 -3.96
C TRP A 210 -0.31 -12.10 -5.05
N ASN A 211 -1.58 -11.71 -4.99
CA ASN A 211 -2.27 -10.95 -6.05
C ASN A 211 -2.58 -9.51 -5.62
N GLY A 212 -2.29 -9.13 -4.36
CA GLY A 212 -2.55 -7.79 -3.83
C GLY A 212 -4.03 -7.54 -3.45
N SER A 213 -4.90 -8.54 -3.64
CA SER A 213 -6.32 -8.50 -3.28
C SER A 213 -6.86 -9.91 -2.99
N PRO A 214 -7.85 -10.06 -2.10
CA PRO A 214 -8.61 -11.30 -1.99
C PRO A 214 -9.38 -11.60 -3.29
N ASP A 215 -9.86 -12.84 -3.41
CA ASP A 215 -10.62 -13.32 -4.57
C ASP A 215 -12.04 -13.69 -4.12
N LEU A 216 -12.96 -12.74 -4.29
CA LEU A 216 -14.37 -12.92 -3.89
C LEU A 216 -15.07 -13.99 -4.72
N ASP A 217 -14.68 -14.18 -5.99
CA ASP A 217 -15.28 -15.20 -6.84
C ASP A 217 -14.91 -16.59 -6.29
N LYS A 218 -13.63 -16.78 -5.99
CA LYS A 218 -13.13 -17.98 -5.32
C LYS A 218 -13.77 -18.18 -3.94
N PHE A 219 -13.95 -17.10 -3.17
CA PHE A 219 -14.60 -17.16 -1.85
C PHE A 219 -16.04 -17.69 -1.95
N TYR A 220 -16.83 -17.20 -2.91
CA TYR A 220 -18.21 -17.67 -3.10
C TYR A 220 -18.27 -19.12 -3.59
N THR A 221 -17.39 -19.51 -4.51
CA THR A 221 -17.27 -20.91 -4.95
C THR A 221 -16.91 -21.82 -3.78
N GLU A 222 -15.93 -21.46 -2.97
CA GLU A 222 -15.51 -22.24 -1.80
C GLU A 222 -16.61 -22.34 -0.73
N LEU A 223 -17.40 -21.27 -0.51
CA LEU A 223 -18.57 -21.31 0.40
C LEU A 223 -19.64 -22.31 -0.08
N GLN A 224 -19.85 -22.38 -1.39
CA GLN A 224 -20.81 -23.29 -2.01
C GLN A 224 -20.32 -24.73 -1.97
N GLU A 225 -19.05 -24.96 -2.32
CA GLU A 225 -18.41 -26.29 -2.32
C GLU A 225 -18.38 -26.90 -0.91
N GLU A 226 -18.18 -26.07 0.12
CA GLU A 226 -18.18 -26.50 1.52
C GLU A 226 -19.58 -26.60 2.15
N GLU A 227 -20.63 -26.36 1.36
CA GLU A 227 -22.05 -26.38 1.78
C GLU A 227 -22.31 -25.46 3.00
N LEU A 228 -21.62 -24.32 3.07
CA LEU A 228 -21.76 -23.37 4.19
C LEU A 228 -22.96 -22.45 4.04
N LEU A 229 -23.41 -22.20 2.81
CA LEU A 229 -24.60 -21.42 2.47
C LEU A 229 -25.44 -22.14 1.43
N ALA A 230 -26.76 -21.95 1.49
CA ALA A 230 -27.66 -22.34 0.43
C ALA A 230 -27.51 -21.42 -0.81
N GLU A 231 -27.97 -21.88 -1.97
CA GLU A 231 -27.85 -21.13 -3.24
C GLU A 231 -28.51 -19.74 -3.16
N ASN A 232 -29.70 -19.64 -2.56
CA ASN A 232 -30.40 -18.36 -2.36
C ASN A 232 -29.66 -17.40 -1.41
N GLU A 233 -28.99 -17.94 -0.40
CA GLU A 233 -28.17 -17.17 0.56
C GLU A 233 -26.89 -16.65 -0.11
N LEU A 234 -26.30 -17.46 -1.00
CA LEU A 234 -25.15 -17.07 -1.81
C LEU A 234 -25.53 -15.98 -2.83
N GLU A 235 -26.69 -16.09 -3.47
CA GLU A 235 -27.22 -15.06 -4.37
C GLU A 235 -27.43 -13.71 -3.65
N GLU A 236 -27.98 -13.73 -2.43
CA GLU A 236 -28.13 -12.53 -1.60
C GLU A 236 -26.76 -11.92 -1.23
N LEU A 237 -25.80 -12.77 -0.87
CA LEU A 237 -24.44 -12.36 -0.55
C LEU A 237 -23.74 -11.73 -1.77
N GLN A 238 -23.87 -12.34 -2.95
CA GLN A 238 -23.35 -11.82 -4.21
C GLN A 238 -24.05 -10.52 -4.64
N GLY A 239 -25.35 -10.37 -4.38
CA GLY A 239 -26.08 -9.12 -4.59
C GLY A 239 -25.58 -8.00 -3.68
N THR A 240 -25.22 -8.33 -2.44
CA THR A 240 -24.72 -7.38 -1.44
C THR A 240 -23.26 -6.99 -1.68
N PHE A 241 -22.43 -7.95 -2.10
CA PHE A 241 -20.99 -7.79 -2.33
C PHE A 241 -20.63 -8.30 -3.74
N PRO A 242 -20.92 -7.52 -4.79
CA PRO A 242 -20.89 -8.02 -6.16
C PRO A 242 -19.48 -8.29 -6.70
N MET A 243 -19.40 -9.28 -7.60
CA MET A 243 -18.19 -9.76 -8.27
C MET A 243 -17.44 -8.61 -8.99
N GLN A 244 -16.12 -8.58 -8.87
CA GLN A 244 -15.28 -7.54 -9.48
C GLN A 244 -15.08 -7.78 -10.98
N HIS A 245 -16.08 -7.47 -11.81
CA HIS A 245 -15.89 -7.42 -13.26
C HIS A 245 -16.53 -6.17 -13.90
N GLY A 246 -15.67 -5.25 -14.34
CA GLY A 246 -15.85 -4.22 -15.38
C GLY A 246 -16.94 -3.16 -15.20
N ASN A 247 -18.21 -3.58 -15.11
CA ASN A 247 -19.37 -2.69 -15.19
C ASN A 247 -19.67 -1.97 -13.86
N LEU A 248 -19.38 -2.60 -12.72
CA LEU A 248 -19.48 -1.96 -11.41
C LEU A 248 -18.41 -0.88 -11.17
N LEU A 249 -17.23 -1.05 -11.76
CA LEU A 249 -16.11 -0.12 -11.57
C LEU A 249 -16.42 1.25 -12.18
N HIS A 250 -17.09 1.29 -13.34
CA HIS A 250 -17.50 2.54 -13.97
C HIS A 250 -18.54 3.32 -13.13
N GLY A 251 -19.51 2.61 -12.54
CA GLY A 251 -20.48 3.19 -11.61
C GLY A 251 -19.83 3.69 -10.32
N LYS A 252 -18.94 2.90 -9.73
CA LYS A 252 -18.17 3.28 -8.52
C LYS A 252 -17.27 4.49 -8.76
N ILE A 253 -16.56 4.55 -9.89
CA ILE A 253 -15.70 5.70 -10.24
C ILE A 253 -16.55 6.96 -10.42
N THR A 254 -17.69 6.86 -11.10
CA THR A 254 -18.58 8.01 -11.31
C THR A 254 -19.07 8.56 -9.97
N MET A 255 -19.55 7.69 -9.07
CA MET A 255 -19.95 8.08 -7.73
C MET A 255 -18.81 8.69 -6.91
N ALA A 256 -17.60 8.12 -7.00
CA ALA A 256 -16.42 8.65 -6.30
C ALA A 256 -16.01 10.03 -6.85
N ILE A 257 -16.10 10.26 -8.16
CA ILE A 257 -15.81 11.57 -8.76
C ILE A 257 -16.82 12.61 -8.28
N ASP A 258 -18.11 12.26 -8.28
CA ASP A 258 -19.16 13.16 -7.79
C ASP A 258 -18.96 13.49 -6.30
N ASP A 259 -18.59 12.50 -5.48
CA ASP A 259 -18.26 12.69 -4.07
C ASP A 259 -17.02 13.58 -3.87
N LEU A 260 -15.95 13.37 -4.64
CA LEU A 260 -14.76 14.22 -4.63
C LEU A 260 -15.13 15.68 -4.94
N ILE A 261 -15.88 15.91 -6.02
CA ILE A 261 -16.32 17.25 -6.42
C ILE A 261 -17.13 17.91 -5.29
N GLN A 262 -18.08 17.17 -4.71
CA GLN A 262 -18.92 17.67 -3.64
C GLN A 262 -18.12 18.02 -2.38
N ARG A 263 -17.11 17.22 -2.03
CA ARG A 263 -16.25 17.45 -0.87
C ARG A 263 -15.29 18.60 -1.07
N VAL A 264 -14.70 18.75 -2.26
CA VAL A 264 -13.89 19.93 -2.59
C VAL A 264 -14.77 21.19 -2.47
N ARG A 265 -15.99 21.17 -3.00
CA ARG A 265 -16.96 22.26 -2.83
C ARG A 265 -17.26 22.54 -1.35
N SER A 266 -17.52 21.51 -0.57
CA SER A 266 -17.95 21.65 0.82
C SER A 266 -16.83 22.04 1.78
N ASN A 267 -15.60 21.53 1.61
CA ASN A 267 -14.51 21.74 2.55
C ASN A 267 -13.60 22.91 2.15
N ILE A 268 -13.39 23.13 0.84
CA ILE A 268 -12.49 24.17 0.35
C ILE A 268 -13.25 25.46 0.04
N LEU A 269 -14.52 25.36 -0.41
CA LEU A 269 -15.34 26.52 -0.81
C LEU A 269 -16.42 26.94 0.20
N ALA A 270 -16.50 26.33 1.40
CA ALA A 270 -17.52 26.60 2.43
C ALA A 270 -17.64 28.07 2.94
N GLY A 271 -16.87 29.01 2.40
CA GLY A 271 -16.99 30.45 2.69
C GLY A 271 -16.86 31.34 1.46
N SER A 272 -17.03 30.78 0.25
CA SER A 272 -16.95 31.50 -1.01
C SER A 272 -18.26 32.21 -1.33
N LYS A 273 -18.21 33.29 -2.13
CA LYS A 273 -19.43 34.00 -2.57
C LYS A 273 -20.35 33.03 -3.35
N PRO A 274 -21.69 33.18 -3.25
CA PRO A 274 -22.61 32.42 -4.08
C PRO A 274 -22.25 32.57 -5.56
N GLY A 275 -22.02 31.44 -6.26
CA GLY A 275 -21.60 31.40 -7.67
C GLY A 275 -20.09 31.36 -7.92
N TYR A 276 -19.25 31.35 -6.87
CA TYR A 276 -17.80 31.17 -6.99
C TYR A 276 -17.42 29.71 -6.73
N GLU A 277 -17.00 29.00 -7.79
CA GLU A 277 -16.69 27.57 -7.77
C GLU A 277 -15.18 27.25 -7.91
N GLY A 278 -14.32 28.26 -7.71
CA GLY A 278 -12.88 28.15 -7.90
C GLY A 278 -12.07 27.90 -6.62
N PHE A 279 -11.04 27.04 -6.67
CA PHE A 279 -10.04 26.89 -5.61
C PHE A 279 -8.64 27.27 -6.11
N THR A 280 -7.78 27.75 -5.20
CA THR A 280 -6.42 28.18 -5.55
C THR A 280 -5.42 27.05 -5.41
N VAL A 281 -4.73 26.71 -6.49
CA VAL A 281 -3.60 25.78 -6.53
C VAL A 281 -2.28 26.55 -6.53
N SER A 282 -1.35 26.12 -5.68
CA SER A 282 -0.01 26.72 -5.55
C SER A 282 -0.04 28.24 -5.33
N GLY A 283 -1.04 28.73 -4.58
CA GLY A 283 -1.19 30.13 -4.19
C GLY A 283 -1.40 31.14 -5.33
N SER A 284 -1.61 30.67 -6.57
CA SER A 284 -1.59 31.56 -7.75
C SER A 284 -2.52 31.15 -8.90
N VAL A 285 -2.97 29.90 -8.98
CA VAL A 285 -3.82 29.40 -10.07
C VAL A 285 -5.21 29.10 -9.53
N GLU A 286 -6.25 29.72 -10.10
CA GLU A 286 -7.64 29.44 -9.75
C GLU A 286 -8.24 28.38 -10.68
N LEU A 287 -8.76 27.28 -10.14
CA LEU A 287 -9.35 26.16 -10.89
C LEU A 287 -10.78 25.87 -10.42
N SER A 288 -11.69 25.57 -11.35
CA SER A 288 -13.03 25.06 -11.03
C SER A 288 -12.96 23.61 -10.53
N CYS A 289 -13.82 23.24 -9.58
CA CYS A 289 -14.01 21.85 -9.14
C CYS A 289 -14.37 20.90 -10.30
N ASP A 290 -14.99 21.41 -11.37
CA ASP A 290 -15.35 20.58 -12.55
C ASP A 290 -14.13 20.01 -13.28
N VAL A 291 -12.92 20.48 -12.96
CA VAL A 291 -11.67 19.87 -13.47
C VAL A 291 -11.59 18.37 -13.16
N PHE A 292 -12.20 17.91 -12.06
CA PHE A 292 -12.23 16.49 -11.69
C PHE A 292 -13.19 15.65 -12.54
N GLN A 293 -14.11 16.25 -13.30
CA GLN A 293 -14.94 15.52 -14.27
C GLN A 293 -14.13 14.87 -15.40
N ARG A 294 -12.84 15.24 -15.54
CA ARG A 294 -11.93 14.59 -16.49
C ARG A 294 -11.44 13.21 -16.02
N PHE A 295 -11.66 12.85 -14.75
CA PHE A 295 -11.27 11.55 -14.20
C PHE A 295 -12.20 10.41 -14.63
N HIS A 296 -13.31 10.70 -15.31
CA HIS A 296 -14.18 9.65 -15.84
C HIS A 296 -13.43 8.78 -16.86
N PRO A 297 -13.68 7.45 -16.87
CA PRO A 297 -13.08 6.56 -17.84
C PRO A 297 -13.29 7.02 -19.28
N GLY A 298 -12.24 6.91 -20.10
CA GLY A 298 -12.25 7.32 -21.50
C GLY A 298 -12.01 8.82 -21.74
N LYS A 299 -11.91 9.64 -20.69
CA LYS A 299 -11.56 11.07 -20.82
C LYS A 299 -10.08 11.30 -20.60
N TRP A 300 -9.55 12.25 -21.38
CA TRP A 300 -8.18 12.71 -21.22
C TRP A 300 -8.08 13.76 -20.11
N LEU A 301 -7.13 13.56 -19.20
CA LEU A 301 -6.70 14.60 -18.29
C LEU A 301 -5.94 15.68 -19.06
N ASP A 302 -6.24 16.94 -18.77
CA ASP A 302 -5.42 18.06 -19.22
C ASP A 302 -4.39 18.43 -18.15
N ALA A 303 -3.50 19.39 -18.48
CA ALA A 303 -2.44 19.81 -17.58
C ALA A 303 -2.98 20.39 -16.26
N TRP A 304 -4.19 20.97 -16.25
CA TRP A 304 -4.81 21.53 -15.06
C TRP A 304 -5.38 20.45 -14.14
N ALA A 305 -6.02 19.42 -14.69
CA ALA A 305 -6.48 18.26 -13.94
C ALA A 305 -5.32 17.52 -13.28
N ILE A 306 -4.21 17.34 -14.00
CA ILE A 306 -2.99 16.74 -13.46
C ILE A 306 -2.44 17.61 -12.33
N LEU A 307 -2.30 18.93 -12.54
CA LEU A 307 -1.80 19.86 -11.51
C LEU A 307 -2.67 19.85 -10.25
N ALA A 308 -3.99 19.91 -10.41
CA ALA A 308 -4.95 19.87 -9.30
C ALA A 308 -4.79 18.59 -8.47
N ALA A 309 -4.68 17.44 -9.13
CA ALA A 309 -4.53 16.17 -8.44
C ALA A 309 -3.18 16.04 -7.74
N MET A 310 -2.07 16.46 -8.38
CA MET A 310 -0.76 16.49 -7.72
C MET A 310 -0.74 17.43 -6.51
N HIS A 311 -1.46 18.56 -6.59
CA HIS A 311 -1.58 19.51 -5.51
C HIS A 311 -2.27 18.91 -4.27
N ILE A 312 -3.41 18.25 -4.49
CA ILE A 312 -4.25 17.65 -3.44
C ILE A 312 -3.66 16.37 -2.86
N SER A 313 -2.83 15.65 -3.62
CA SER A 313 -2.23 14.40 -3.18
C SER A 313 -1.34 14.56 -1.95
N ASP A 314 -1.39 13.56 -1.06
CA ASP A 314 -0.45 13.43 0.05
C ASP A 314 0.99 13.24 -0.45
N LYS A 315 1.92 13.93 0.21
CA LYS A 315 3.34 13.93 -0.14
C LYS A 315 4.20 14.50 1.01
N PRO A 316 5.41 13.98 1.21
CA PRO A 316 6.38 14.53 2.16
C PRO A 316 6.78 15.98 1.84
N ALA A 317 7.22 16.72 2.86
CA ALA A 317 7.63 18.12 2.74
C ALA A 317 8.85 18.36 1.82
N ASN A 318 9.66 17.34 1.57
CA ASN A 318 10.82 17.39 0.67
C ASN A 318 10.47 17.05 -0.79
N VAL A 319 9.19 16.79 -1.10
CA VAL A 319 8.70 16.56 -2.46
C VAL A 319 8.11 17.85 -3.02
N THR A 320 8.56 18.21 -4.21
CA THR A 320 8.00 19.34 -4.97
C THR A 320 7.53 18.85 -6.35
N TYR A 321 6.65 19.62 -6.96
CA TYR A 321 6.09 19.31 -8.27
C TYR A 321 5.89 20.59 -9.08
N ASN A 322 5.83 20.45 -10.41
CA ASN A 322 5.63 21.55 -11.33
C ASN A 322 4.39 21.35 -12.21
N MET A 323 3.89 22.45 -12.77
CA MET A 323 2.91 22.40 -13.87
C MET A 323 3.52 21.67 -15.07
N SER A 324 2.66 20.98 -15.84
CA SER A 324 3.12 20.22 -17.00
C SER A 324 3.88 21.09 -18.00
N ILE A 325 5.02 20.60 -18.47
CA ILE A 325 5.82 21.26 -19.51
C ILE A 325 5.52 20.64 -20.87
N PRO A 326 4.98 21.42 -21.83
CA PRO A 326 4.86 20.96 -23.21
C PRO A 326 6.24 20.95 -23.89
N LEU A 327 6.53 19.88 -24.65
CA LEU A 327 7.70 19.82 -25.53
C LEU A 327 7.42 20.43 -26.91
N ASP A 328 6.14 20.56 -27.26
CA ASP A 328 5.70 21.02 -28.56
C ASP A 328 4.58 22.06 -28.42
N ALA A 329 4.57 23.02 -29.34
CA ALA A 329 3.54 24.04 -29.45
C ALA A 329 2.74 23.82 -30.74
N ASN A 330 1.42 24.06 -30.67
CA ASN A 330 0.60 24.13 -31.87
C ASN A 330 0.60 25.56 -32.41
N LYS A 331 1.22 25.78 -33.57
CA LYS A 331 1.21 27.06 -34.29
C LYS A 331 0.66 26.83 -35.68
N ASN A 332 -0.41 27.53 -36.05
CA ASN A 332 -1.08 27.42 -37.36
C ASN A 332 -1.46 25.97 -37.75
N ASN A 333 -2.02 25.20 -36.81
CA ASN A 333 -2.34 23.77 -36.97
C ASN A 333 -1.13 22.87 -37.29
N GLN A 334 0.10 23.35 -37.02
CA GLN A 334 1.32 22.57 -37.14
C GLN A 334 1.98 22.43 -35.77
N ILE A 335 2.39 21.21 -35.45
CA ILE A 335 3.13 20.89 -34.23
C ILE A 335 4.58 21.31 -34.45
N GLN A 336 5.06 22.26 -33.65
CA GLN A 336 6.44 22.76 -33.68
C GLN A 336 7.12 22.45 -32.34
N GLN A 337 8.37 22.00 -32.39
CA GLN A 337 9.14 21.76 -31.18
C GLN A 337 9.43 23.08 -30.47
N ILE A 338 9.28 23.10 -29.15
CA ILE A 338 9.67 24.23 -28.33
C ILE A 338 11.19 24.16 -28.14
N GLU A 339 11.86 25.31 -28.30
CA GLU A 339 13.29 25.42 -28.02
C GLU A 339 13.52 25.47 -26.50
N LYS A 340 14.37 24.56 -26.00
CA LYS A 340 14.76 24.45 -24.57
C LYS A 340 13.57 24.44 -23.59
N PRO A 341 12.61 23.51 -23.75
CA PRO A 341 11.38 23.47 -22.98
C PRO A 341 11.62 23.28 -21.47
N LEU A 342 12.72 22.63 -21.07
CA LEU A 342 12.98 22.31 -19.66
C LEU A 342 13.81 23.38 -18.93
N SER A 343 14.35 24.36 -19.63
CA SER A 343 15.37 25.29 -19.13
C SER A 343 14.87 26.14 -17.98
N ARG A 344 13.59 26.53 -18.00
CA ARG A 344 12.96 27.27 -16.89
C ARG A 344 12.85 26.41 -15.64
N TRP A 345 12.56 25.11 -15.80
CA TRP A 345 12.47 24.18 -14.69
C TRP A 345 13.86 23.89 -14.11
N ALA A 346 14.88 23.66 -14.95
CA ALA A 346 16.27 23.51 -14.52
C ALA A 346 16.75 24.72 -13.68
N LYS A 347 16.46 25.96 -14.12
CA LYS A 347 16.76 27.18 -13.34
C LYS A 347 16.02 27.25 -12.01
N THR A 348 14.78 26.74 -11.97
CA THR A 348 13.97 26.72 -10.73
C THR A 348 14.56 25.76 -9.71
N ILE A 349 15.00 24.58 -10.15
CA ILE A 349 15.68 23.59 -9.29
C ILE A 349 17.00 24.15 -8.74
N GLU A 350 17.80 24.80 -9.59
CA GLU A 350 19.04 25.44 -9.16
C GLU A 350 18.79 26.53 -8.10
N LYS A 351 17.70 27.29 -8.24
CA LYS A 351 17.28 28.28 -7.24
C LYS A 351 16.83 27.62 -5.93
N HIS A 352 16.06 26.54 -5.97
CA HIS A 352 15.62 25.80 -4.78
C HIS A 352 16.82 25.33 -3.94
N LYS A 353 17.88 24.86 -4.59
CA LYS A 353 19.14 24.47 -3.94
C LYS A 353 19.81 25.62 -3.16
N GLN A 354 19.60 26.86 -3.58
CA GLN A 354 20.15 28.04 -2.91
C GLN A 354 19.27 28.51 -1.73
N THR A 355 17.96 28.27 -1.77
CA THR A 355 17.00 28.85 -0.83
C THR A 355 16.47 27.91 0.26
N LEU A 356 16.38 26.60 -0.01
CA LEU A 356 15.70 25.63 0.88
C LEU A 356 16.65 24.84 1.81
N GLY A 357 17.94 25.18 1.82
CA GLY A 357 18.95 24.51 2.66
C GLY A 357 19.52 23.23 2.03
N PRO A 358 20.34 22.46 2.76
CA PRO A 358 21.09 21.32 2.21
C PRO A 358 20.28 20.02 2.10
N ALA A 359 19.01 20.00 2.50
CA ALA A 359 18.20 18.79 2.46
C ALA A 359 17.87 18.41 1.00
N PRO A 360 18.17 17.18 0.55
CA PRO A 360 17.93 16.79 -0.83
C PRO A 360 16.42 16.74 -1.11
N LEU A 361 16.02 17.40 -2.19
CA LEU A 361 14.63 17.42 -2.66
C LEU A 361 14.39 16.37 -3.75
N VAL A 362 13.13 15.98 -3.91
CA VAL A 362 12.65 15.22 -5.06
C VAL A 362 11.68 16.11 -5.83
N HIS A 363 11.91 16.30 -7.12
CA HIS A 363 11.12 17.18 -7.98
C HIS A 363 10.40 16.35 -9.05
N PHE A 364 9.09 16.50 -9.15
CA PHE A 364 8.28 15.85 -10.18
C PHE A 364 7.76 16.84 -11.22
N CYS A 365 7.79 16.46 -12.49
CA CYS A 365 7.26 17.28 -13.56
C CYS A 365 6.56 16.43 -14.63
N PRO A 366 5.25 16.60 -14.83
CA PRO A 366 4.57 16.04 -15.99
C PRO A 366 5.11 16.66 -17.29
N ILE A 367 5.33 15.84 -18.30
CA ILE A 367 5.80 16.28 -19.63
C ILE A 367 4.71 15.96 -20.64
N ASN A 368 4.35 16.94 -21.47
CA ASN A 368 3.35 16.79 -22.52
C ASN A 368 4.04 16.73 -23.89
N HIS A 369 3.93 15.59 -24.55
CA HIS A 369 4.43 15.35 -25.90
C HIS A 369 3.32 15.64 -26.90
N ARG A 370 3.59 16.50 -27.89
CA ARG A 370 2.69 16.77 -29.03
C ARG A 370 1.25 17.15 -28.67
N ASN A 371 1.03 17.65 -27.45
CA ASN A 371 -0.29 17.91 -26.89
C ASN A 371 -1.21 16.67 -26.86
N ASN A 372 -0.62 15.47 -26.89
CA ASN A 372 -1.35 14.22 -27.04
C ASN A 372 -0.76 13.03 -26.23
N HIS A 373 0.19 13.25 -25.33
CA HIS A 373 0.70 12.18 -24.47
C HIS A 373 1.38 12.77 -23.25
N PHE A 374 1.06 12.26 -22.07
CA PHE A 374 1.68 12.69 -20.83
C PHE A 374 2.65 11.64 -20.29
N THR A 375 3.84 12.09 -19.90
CA THR A 375 4.84 11.30 -19.19
C THR A 375 5.25 12.01 -17.91
N LEU A 376 6.03 11.36 -17.04
CA LEU A 376 6.47 11.95 -15.77
C LEU A 376 8.00 11.95 -15.67
N LEU A 377 8.59 13.08 -15.32
CA LEU A 377 9.98 13.18 -14.88
C LEU A 377 10.04 13.24 -13.35
N GLU A 378 10.93 12.43 -12.77
CA GLU A 378 11.40 12.56 -11.38
C GLU A 378 12.86 13.00 -11.43
N LEU A 379 13.20 14.06 -10.70
CA LEU A 379 14.57 14.45 -10.43
C LEU A 379 14.84 14.23 -8.94
N ASN A 380 15.77 13.32 -8.64
CA ASN A 380 16.12 12.93 -7.28
C ASN A 380 17.50 13.49 -6.91
N GLU A 381 17.54 14.51 -6.04
CA GLU A 381 18.79 15.19 -5.70
C GLU A 381 19.75 14.32 -4.88
N LYS A 382 19.20 13.39 -4.08
CA LYS A 382 19.97 12.47 -3.24
C LYS A 382 20.71 11.46 -4.10
N GLU A 383 20.03 10.91 -5.10
CA GLU A 383 20.57 9.86 -5.97
C GLU A 383 21.29 10.40 -7.21
N LYS A 384 21.17 11.72 -7.47
CA LYS A 384 21.73 12.37 -8.66
C LYS A 384 21.26 11.73 -9.96
N ILE A 385 19.97 11.38 -10.02
CA ILE A 385 19.33 10.76 -11.18
C ILE A 385 18.06 11.49 -11.58
N ILE A 386 17.82 11.53 -12.89
CA ILE A 386 16.56 11.91 -13.52
C ILE A 386 15.95 10.65 -14.11
N ARG A 387 14.75 10.30 -13.65
CA ARG A 387 13.97 9.17 -14.14
C ARG A 387 12.84 9.66 -15.02
N HIS A 388 12.65 9.00 -16.16
CA HIS A 388 11.52 9.23 -17.04
C HIS A 388 10.58 8.04 -17.05
N TYR A 389 9.32 8.28 -16.70
CA TYR A 389 8.25 7.28 -16.69
C TYR A 389 7.31 7.54 -17.86
N ASP A 390 7.38 6.65 -18.85
CA ASP A 390 6.54 6.69 -20.06
C ASP A 390 5.71 5.40 -20.18
N SER A 391 4.39 5.54 -20.07
CA SER A 391 3.44 4.43 -20.17
C SER A 391 3.26 3.91 -21.61
N MET A 392 3.85 4.57 -22.61
CA MET A 392 3.89 4.13 -24.01
C MET A 392 5.33 3.97 -24.51
N ALA A 393 6.26 3.64 -23.62
CA ALA A 393 7.67 3.52 -23.96
C ALA A 393 7.90 2.42 -24.99
N ASN A 394 8.66 2.72 -26.05
CA ASN A 394 9.10 1.70 -26.99
C ASN A 394 10.15 0.78 -26.34
N PRO A 395 10.20 -0.52 -26.69
CA PRO A 395 11.17 -1.46 -26.13
C PRO A 395 12.65 -1.11 -26.38
N ASP A 396 12.95 -0.39 -27.47
CA ASP A 396 14.34 -0.04 -27.85
C ASP A 396 14.98 0.99 -26.89
N PRO A 397 14.31 2.12 -26.56
CA PRO A 397 14.71 2.99 -25.45
C PRO A 397 14.90 2.27 -24.11
N VAL A 398 13.99 1.36 -23.77
CA VAL A 398 14.02 0.61 -22.50
C VAL A 398 15.30 -0.22 -22.37
N LYS A 399 15.79 -0.78 -23.48
CA LYS A 399 17.03 -1.57 -23.52
C LYS A 399 18.29 -0.71 -23.64
N GLY A 400 18.17 0.62 -23.60
CA GLY A 400 19.29 1.54 -23.80
C GLY A 400 19.87 1.50 -25.23
N ILE A 401 19.14 0.93 -26.18
CA ILE A 401 19.60 0.76 -27.58
C ILE A 401 19.46 2.07 -28.36
N LYS A 402 18.49 2.90 -28.00
CA LYS A 402 18.16 4.13 -28.73
C LYS A 402 17.92 5.29 -27.78
N GLU A 403 18.64 6.38 -28.03
CA GLU A 403 18.46 7.64 -27.33
C GLU A 403 17.09 8.26 -27.65
N THR A 404 16.36 8.67 -26.62
CA THR A 404 15.06 9.34 -26.76
C THR A 404 15.22 10.86 -26.93
N ARG A 405 14.21 11.52 -27.49
CA ARG A 405 14.19 13.00 -27.54
C ARG A 405 14.30 13.60 -26.14
N LEU A 406 13.63 13.00 -25.15
CA LEU A 406 13.66 13.52 -23.79
C LEU A 406 15.03 13.33 -23.14
N SER A 407 15.69 12.19 -23.37
CA SER A 407 17.09 11.98 -22.97
C SER A 407 18.00 13.10 -23.47
N LYS A 408 17.88 13.50 -24.75
CA LYS A 408 18.67 14.61 -25.33
C LYS A 408 18.38 15.93 -24.63
N LEU A 409 17.11 16.28 -24.47
CA LEU A 409 16.70 17.51 -23.79
C LEU A 409 17.19 17.56 -22.33
N VAL A 410 17.11 16.43 -21.62
CA VAL A 410 17.65 16.34 -20.26
C VAL A 410 19.16 16.56 -20.25
N GLN A 411 19.90 15.92 -21.15
CA GLN A 411 21.34 16.10 -21.24
C GLN A 411 21.73 17.55 -21.56
N GLU A 412 21.04 18.19 -22.51
CA GLU A 412 21.29 19.57 -22.94
C GLU A 412 20.95 20.59 -21.85
N GLU A 413 19.84 20.39 -21.12
CA GLU A 413 19.27 21.40 -20.23
C GLU A 413 19.59 21.17 -18.75
N PHE A 414 19.93 19.95 -18.34
CA PHE A 414 20.34 19.59 -16.97
C PHE A 414 21.80 19.16 -16.86
N GLY A 415 22.55 19.07 -17.98
CA GLY A 415 23.92 18.53 -17.98
C GLY A 415 24.88 19.26 -17.02
N SER A 416 24.71 20.56 -16.81
CA SER A 416 25.51 21.34 -15.85
C SER A 416 25.26 20.97 -14.38
N LEU A 417 24.14 20.31 -14.08
CA LEU A 417 23.74 19.95 -12.72
C LEU A 417 24.25 18.56 -12.28
N GLY A 418 24.84 17.79 -13.20
CA GLY A 418 25.50 16.52 -12.90
C GLY A 418 24.55 15.35 -12.60
N PHE A 419 23.33 15.38 -13.13
CA PHE A 419 22.38 14.28 -13.02
C PHE A 419 22.61 13.23 -14.13
N SER A 420 22.49 11.95 -13.78
CA SER A 420 22.34 10.88 -14.77
C SER A 420 20.88 10.79 -15.24
N TYR A 421 20.64 10.20 -16.41
CA TYR A 421 19.31 9.99 -16.97
C TYR A 421 18.99 8.50 -17.12
N LEU A 422 17.75 8.11 -16.83
CA LEU A 422 17.26 6.75 -17.00
C LEU A 422 15.79 6.72 -17.46
N GLU A 423 15.48 5.89 -18.45
CA GLU A 423 14.11 5.46 -18.75
C GLU A 423 13.68 4.43 -17.68
N ALA A 424 12.75 4.82 -16.81
CA ALA A 424 12.39 4.05 -15.64
C ALA A 424 11.20 3.11 -15.91
N PRO A 425 11.21 1.88 -15.38
CA PRO A 425 10.09 0.96 -15.49
C PRO A 425 8.79 1.55 -14.97
N THR A 426 7.73 1.44 -15.76
CA THR A 426 6.38 1.86 -15.38
C THR A 426 5.34 0.95 -16.05
N PRO A 427 4.18 0.70 -15.42
CA PRO A 427 3.07 -0.03 -16.01
C PRO A 427 2.66 0.58 -17.35
N GLN A 428 2.65 -0.24 -18.40
CA GLN A 428 2.35 0.21 -19.75
C GLN A 428 0.84 0.37 -19.96
N GLN A 429 0.46 1.37 -20.76
CA GLN A 429 -0.92 1.57 -21.19
C GLN A 429 -1.20 0.81 -22.49
N SER A 430 -2.42 0.29 -22.60
CA SER A 430 -2.94 -0.32 -23.83
C SER A 430 -4.02 0.52 -24.51
N ASP A 431 -4.51 1.55 -23.82
CA ASP A 431 -5.51 2.50 -24.30
C ASP A 431 -4.85 3.81 -24.79
N ASN A 432 -5.66 4.72 -25.32
CA ASN A 432 -5.21 5.99 -25.89
C ASN A 432 -5.55 7.21 -25.01
N TRP A 433 -5.93 7.05 -23.74
CA TRP A 433 -6.43 8.16 -22.91
C TRP A 433 -5.85 8.21 -21.49
N SER A 434 -5.31 7.11 -20.98
CA SER A 434 -4.92 6.94 -19.58
C SER A 434 -3.53 7.47 -19.23
N CYS A 435 -2.77 8.02 -20.19
CA CYS A 435 -1.44 8.58 -19.92
C CYS A 435 -1.46 9.61 -18.78
N GLY A 436 -2.47 10.48 -18.75
CA GLY A 436 -2.62 11.49 -17.69
C GLY A 436 -2.91 10.88 -16.31
N ILE A 437 -3.80 9.88 -16.21
CA ILE A 437 -4.09 9.25 -14.92
C ILE A 437 -2.88 8.46 -14.41
N ARG A 438 -2.13 7.81 -15.30
CA ARG A 438 -0.89 7.10 -14.96
C ARG A 438 0.18 8.04 -14.43
N VAL A 439 0.29 9.25 -14.98
CA VAL A 439 1.18 10.29 -14.44
C VAL A 439 0.80 10.67 -13.00
N VAL A 440 -0.49 10.89 -12.73
CA VAL A 440 -0.97 11.24 -11.38
C VAL A 440 -0.76 10.08 -10.41
N TRP A 441 -1.06 8.86 -10.84
CA TRP A 441 -0.86 7.66 -10.04
C TRP A 441 0.62 7.43 -9.73
N ASN A 442 1.51 7.45 -10.73
CA ASN A 442 2.96 7.35 -10.54
C ASN A 442 3.48 8.41 -9.58
N PHE A 443 3.05 9.66 -9.74
CA PHE A 443 3.44 10.75 -8.83
C PHE A 443 3.08 10.43 -7.38
N ARG A 444 1.85 9.97 -7.12
CA ARG A 444 1.38 9.64 -5.76
C ARG A 444 2.18 8.52 -5.13
N GLN A 445 2.43 7.46 -5.89
CA GLN A 445 3.20 6.32 -5.40
C GLN A 445 4.65 6.73 -5.12
N LEU A 446 5.32 7.30 -6.11
CA LEU A 446 6.75 7.65 -6.03
C LEU A 446 7.03 8.75 -4.99
N SER A 447 6.12 9.71 -4.81
CA SER A 447 6.27 10.75 -3.78
C SER A 447 6.30 10.17 -2.37
N ASN A 448 5.72 8.99 -2.16
CA ASN A 448 5.64 8.30 -0.88
C ASN A 448 6.54 7.07 -0.81
N ASP A 449 7.55 6.98 -1.68
CA ASP A 449 8.49 5.86 -1.81
C ASP A 449 7.79 4.50 -2.02
N LEU A 450 6.61 4.51 -2.67
CA LEU A 450 5.86 3.30 -3.03
C LEU A 450 6.29 2.78 -4.40
N LEU A 451 6.27 1.46 -4.55
CA LEU A 451 6.59 0.80 -5.81
C LEU A 451 5.45 0.98 -6.82
N ILE A 452 5.82 1.18 -8.08
CA ILE A 452 4.88 1.35 -9.20
C ILE A 452 4.85 0.16 -10.16
N GLY A 453 5.62 -0.89 -9.92
CA GLY A 453 5.74 -2.05 -10.82
C GLY A 453 6.83 -1.92 -11.88
N SER A 454 6.73 -2.73 -12.94
CA SER A 454 7.68 -2.84 -14.05
C SER A 454 6.99 -2.67 -15.41
N TRP A 455 7.75 -2.83 -16.50
CA TRP A 455 7.24 -2.76 -17.88
C TRP A 455 6.14 -3.79 -18.19
N ASP A 456 6.18 -4.95 -17.53
CA ASP A 456 5.23 -6.04 -17.73
C ASP A 456 4.03 -5.96 -16.79
N THR A 457 4.01 -4.97 -15.89
CA THR A 457 2.90 -4.79 -14.95
C THR A 457 1.67 -4.28 -15.68
N VAL A 458 0.60 -5.08 -15.63
CA VAL A 458 -0.69 -4.75 -16.23
C VAL A 458 -1.62 -4.17 -15.17
N LEU A 459 -1.97 -2.90 -15.30
CA LEU A 459 -2.89 -2.20 -14.41
C LEU A 459 -4.03 -1.57 -15.21
N SER A 460 -5.26 -1.76 -14.71
CA SER A 460 -6.46 -1.14 -15.27
C SER A 460 -6.43 0.38 -15.02
N PRO A 461 -6.64 1.19 -16.06
CA PRO A 461 -6.70 2.64 -15.91
C PRO A 461 -7.91 3.09 -15.08
N GLU A 462 -9.01 2.34 -15.09
CA GLU A 462 -10.17 2.57 -14.23
C GLU A 462 -9.84 2.32 -12.76
N SER A 463 -9.13 1.23 -12.45
CA SER A 463 -8.69 0.95 -11.07
C SER A 463 -7.74 2.04 -10.55
N MET A 464 -6.78 2.47 -11.38
CA MET A 464 -5.90 3.60 -11.06
C MET A 464 -6.70 4.89 -10.84
N ALA A 465 -7.68 5.18 -11.69
CA ALA A 465 -8.53 6.36 -11.54
C ALA A 465 -9.31 6.31 -10.22
N LEU A 466 -9.88 5.16 -9.85
CA LEU A 466 -10.60 5.00 -8.59
C LEU A 466 -9.68 5.19 -7.38
N GLU A 467 -8.49 4.59 -7.38
CA GLU A 467 -7.50 4.74 -6.31
C GLU A 467 -7.04 6.20 -6.16
N VAL A 468 -6.84 6.88 -7.29
CA VAL A 468 -6.52 8.29 -7.30
C VAL A 468 -7.69 9.08 -6.70
N VAL A 469 -8.91 8.93 -7.22
CA VAL A 469 -10.07 9.69 -6.72
C VAL A 469 -10.31 9.46 -5.23
N ASN A 470 -10.27 8.20 -4.75
CA ASN A 470 -10.47 7.88 -3.34
C ASN A 470 -9.40 8.50 -2.44
N GLY A 471 -8.11 8.45 -2.84
CA GLY A 471 -7.08 9.10 -2.04
C GLY A 471 -7.18 10.63 -2.05
N LEU A 472 -7.67 11.24 -3.14
CA LEU A 472 -7.95 12.68 -3.17
C LEU A 472 -9.08 13.03 -2.21
N ILE A 473 -10.14 12.22 -2.13
CA ILE A 473 -11.24 12.38 -1.15
C ILE A 473 -10.69 12.39 0.27
N THR A 474 -9.87 11.40 0.63
CA THR A 474 -9.27 11.31 1.98
C THR A 474 -8.42 12.54 2.30
N CYS A 475 -7.60 13.01 1.36
CA CYS A 475 -6.79 14.23 1.56
C CYS A 475 -7.65 15.48 1.80
N VAL A 476 -8.82 15.57 1.16
CA VAL A 476 -9.77 16.68 1.35
C VAL A 476 -10.52 16.56 2.69
N GLU A 477 -10.75 15.36 3.20
CA GLU A 477 -11.39 15.12 4.51
C GLU A 477 -10.47 15.45 5.69
N GLU A 478 -9.18 15.09 5.58
CA GLU A 478 -8.20 15.24 6.65
C GLU A 478 -7.73 16.70 6.86
N ASN A 479 -8.28 17.66 6.11
CA ASN A 479 -7.88 19.08 6.12
C ASN A 479 -6.37 19.28 5.90
N THR A 480 -5.72 18.36 5.19
CA THR A 480 -4.31 18.48 4.78
C THR A 480 -4.10 19.65 3.81
N ILE A 481 -5.21 20.18 3.27
CA ILE A 481 -5.28 21.32 2.37
C ILE A 481 -5.73 22.55 3.16
N LYS A 482 -4.82 23.51 3.35
CA LYS A 482 -5.17 24.86 3.83
C LYS A 482 -5.50 25.75 2.63
N LYS A 483 -6.43 26.69 2.85
CA LYS A 483 -6.76 27.78 1.91
C LYS A 483 -5.52 28.47 1.34
#